data_AF-A0A7S1SGT1-F1
#
_entry.id   AF-A0A7S1SGT1-F1
#
_cell.length_a   1.000
_cell.length_b   1.000
_cell.length_c   1.000
_cell.angle_alpha   90.00
_cell.angle_beta   90.00
_cell.angle_gamma   90.00
#
_symmetry.space_group_name_H-M   'P 1'
#
loop_
_entity.id
_entity.type
_entity.pdbx_description
1 polymer ?
#
loop_
_entity_poly.entity_id
_entity_poly.type
_entity_poly.pdbx_seq_one_letter_code
_entity_poly.pdbx_strand_id
1 'polypeptide(L)'
;RLKLDFTLWEQDRTARSTPAAVLRCVEAGNHVIVGPSSTPQTESALMVASVYDTPVIGYRSTSTLFSNQGIYANFARSVPSDAVMVEALIAFMHEMQWKQI
;
A
#
# COMPACT_ATOMS: atom_id res chain seq x y z
N ARG A 1 -28.26 -8.28 3.06
CA ARG A 1 -27.43 -7.87 1.90
C ARG A 1 -26.36 -6.92 2.44
N LEU A 2 -25.08 -7.17 2.19
CA LEU A 2 -24.00 -6.27 2.61
C LEU A 2 -24.11 -4.96 1.81
N LYS A 3 -24.02 -3.81 2.49
CA LYS A 3 -23.92 -2.49 1.85
C LYS A 3 -22.53 -1.93 2.14
N LEU A 4 -21.81 -1.56 1.09
CA LEU A 4 -20.51 -0.89 1.19
C LEU A 4 -20.72 0.56 0.78
N ASP A 5 -20.35 1.48 1.67
CA ASP A 5 -20.45 2.91 1.44
C ASP A 5 -19.04 3.47 1.25
N PHE A 6 -18.77 3.99 0.06
CA PHE A 6 -17.46 4.51 -0.33
C PHE A 6 -17.47 6.04 -0.36
N THR A 7 -16.46 6.64 0.26
CA THR A 7 -16.20 8.09 0.20
C THR A 7 -14.85 8.34 -0.42
N LEU A 8 -14.79 9.25 -1.39
CA LEU A 8 -13.54 9.63 -2.04
C LEU A 8 -12.89 10.80 -1.31
N TRP A 9 -11.59 10.67 -1.02
CA TRP A 9 -10.77 11.70 -0.42
C TRP A 9 -9.67 12.08 -1.41
N GLU A 10 -9.77 13.30 -1.95
CA GLU A 10 -8.82 13.78 -2.94
C GLU A 10 -7.44 14.00 -2.32
N GLN A 11 -6.42 13.53 -3.03
CA GLN A 11 -5.01 13.73 -2.70
C GLN A 11 -4.33 14.31 -3.93
N ASP A 12 -3.36 15.20 -3.72
CA ASP A 12 -2.49 15.62 -4.80
C ASP A 12 -1.58 14.44 -5.22
N ARG A 13 -0.75 14.62 -6.25
CA ARG A 13 0.21 13.59 -6.68
C ARG A 13 1.38 13.41 -5.71
N THR A 14 1.40 14.13 -4.59
CA THR A 14 2.53 14.14 -3.64
C THR A 14 2.16 13.38 -2.37
N ALA A 15 3.18 13.01 -1.60
CA ALA A 15 2.99 12.39 -0.29
C ALA A 15 2.63 13.41 0.82
N ARG A 16 2.67 14.71 0.52
CA ARG A 16 2.51 15.78 1.52
C ARG A 16 1.05 15.95 1.97
N SER A 17 0.11 15.82 1.05
CA SER A 17 -1.32 15.98 1.34
C SER A 17 -1.94 14.73 1.97
N THR A 18 -1.31 13.56 1.79
CA THR A 18 -1.84 12.26 2.20
C THR A 18 -2.14 12.15 3.71
N PRO A 19 -1.26 12.57 4.64
CA PRO A 19 -1.55 12.49 6.08
C PRO A 19 -2.82 13.22 6.48
N ALA A 20 -3.04 14.43 5.94
CA ALA A 20 -4.22 15.23 6.23
C ALA A 20 -5.50 14.60 5.65
N ALA A 21 -5.42 14.01 4.45
CA ALA A 21 -6.54 13.29 3.86
C ALA A 21 -6.92 12.05 4.66
N VAL A 22 -5.92 11.29 5.14
CA VAL A 22 -6.12 10.11 6.00
C VAL A 22 -6.74 10.51 7.33
N LEU A 23 -6.23 11.56 7.97
CA LEU A 23 -6.80 12.07 9.22
C LEU A 23 -8.29 12.40 9.06
N ARG A 24 -8.64 13.20 8.05
CA ARG A 24 -10.04 13.57 7.76
C ARG A 24 -10.91 12.35 7.44
N CYS A 25 -10.35 11.37 6.72
CA CYS A 25 -11.03 10.11 6.42
C CYS A 25 -11.40 9.35 7.71
N VAL A 26 -10.45 9.20 8.62
CA VAL A 26 -10.65 8.51 9.90
C VAL A 26 -11.60 9.30 10.82
N GLU A 27 -11.42 10.62 10.94
CA GLU A 27 -12.29 11.50 11.75
C GLU A 27 -13.75 11.51 11.24
N ALA A 28 -13.95 11.31 9.94
CA ALA A 28 -15.29 11.15 9.36
C ALA A 28 -15.93 9.76 9.63
N GLY A 29 -15.26 8.89 10.39
CA GLY A 29 -15.76 7.57 10.78
C GLY A 29 -15.55 6.46 9.76
N ASN A 30 -14.66 6.64 8.77
CA ASN A 30 -14.35 5.57 7.81
C ASN A 30 -13.44 4.53 8.46
N HIS A 31 -13.79 3.25 8.30
CA HIS A 31 -13.10 2.14 8.98
C HIS A 31 -11.95 1.53 8.20
N VAL A 32 -11.89 1.74 6.89
CA VAL A 32 -10.88 1.15 6.00
C VAL A 32 -10.49 2.17 4.94
N ILE A 33 -9.20 2.26 4.65
CA ILE A 33 -8.66 3.11 3.61
C ILE A 33 -8.24 2.25 2.43
N VAL A 34 -8.65 2.63 1.21
CA VAL A 34 -8.17 2.00 -0.03
C VAL A 34 -7.31 3.00 -0.80
N GLY A 35 -6.11 2.59 -1.20
CA GLY A 35 -5.04 3.47 -1.67
C GLY A 35 -4.03 3.79 -0.57
N PRO A 36 -3.16 4.79 -0.75
CA PRO A 36 -2.94 5.62 -1.93
C PRO A 36 -2.26 4.88 -3.11
N SER A 37 -1.93 5.62 -4.17
CA SER A 37 -1.50 5.06 -5.46
C SER A 37 0.01 4.88 -5.65
N SER A 38 0.83 5.41 -4.74
CA SER A 38 2.30 5.39 -4.82
C SER A 38 2.93 4.98 -3.49
N THR A 39 4.17 4.49 -3.53
CA THR A 39 4.93 4.08 -2.34
C THR A 39 5.07 5.21 -1.31
N PRO A 40 5.52 6.44 -1.67
CA PRO A 40 5.69 7.50 -0.67
C PRO A 40 4.36 7.95 -0.06
N GLN A 41 3.28 7.99 -0.85
CA GLN A 41 1.95 8.29 -0.31
C GLN A 41 1.48 7.18 0.64
N THR A 42 1.69 5.92 0.28
CA THR A 42 1.28 4.77 1.13
C THR A 42 2.01 4.77 2.45
N GLU A 43 3.31 5.06 2.43
CA GLU A 43 4.09 5.22 3.65
C GLU A 43 3.55 6.38 4.51
N SER A 44 3.31 7.55 3.90
CA SER A 44 2.68 8.69 4.58
C SER A 44 1.29 8.40 5.15
N ALA A 45 0.48 7.61 4.44
CA ALA A 45 -0.83 7.19 4.92
C ALA A 45 -0.72 6.29 6.14
N LEU A 46 0.19 5.31 6.10
CA LEU A 46 0.41 4.34 7.17
C LEU A 46 0.94 4.99 8.45
N MET A 47 1.71 6.08 8.35
CA MET A 47 2.14 6.87 9.52
C MET A 47 0.96 7.40 10.33
N VAL A 48 -0.14 7.81 9.68
CA VAL A 48 -1.33 8.30 10.39
C VAL A 48 -2.29 7.16 10.70
N ALA A 49 -2.56 6.29 9.73
CA ALA A 49 -3.54 5.22 9.87
C ALA A 49 -3.17 4.22 10.99
N SER A 50 -1.88 3.99 11.22
CA SER A 50 -1.42 3.09 12.30
C SER A 50 -1.74 3.63 13.70
N VAL A 51 -1.78 4.95 13.89
CA VAL A 51 -2.17 5.58 15.17
C VAL A 51 -3.63 5.31 15.52
N TYR A 52 -4.47 5.11 14.50
CA TYR A 52 -5.91 4.87 14.63
C TYR A 52 -6.30 3.41 14.37
N ASP A 53 -5.32 2.49 14.34
CA ASP A 53 -5.53 1.07 13.99
C ASP A 53 -6.37 0.86 12.72
N THR A 54 -6.29 1.80 11.77
CA THR A 54 -7.13 1.80 10.57
C THR A 54 -6.43 0.99 9.48
N PRO A 55 -7.05 -0.09 8.96
CA PRO A 55 -6.48 -0.86 7.87
C PRO A 55 -6.36 -0.04 6.59
N VAL A 56 -5.23 -0.22 5.89
CA VAL A 56 -4.96 0.39 4.59
C VAL A 56 -4.75 -0.71 3.56
N ILE A 57 -5.51 -0.66 2.46
CA ILE A 57 -5.42 -1.60 1.34
C ILE A 57 -4.78 -0.89 0.15
N GLY A 58 -3.51 -1.20 -0.12
CA GLY A 58 -2.78 -0.66 -1.27
C GLY A 58 -3.12 -1.41 -2.57
N TYR A 59 -3.55 -0.68 -3.60
CA TYR A 59 -3.85 -1.26 -4.92
C TYR A 59 -2.73 -1.05 -5.95
N ARG A 60 -1.71 -0.26 -5.62
CA ARG A 60 -0.54 0.03 -6.49
C ARG A 60 0.80 0.07 -5.76
N SER A 61 0.82 -0.25 -4.48
CA SER A 61 2.00 -0.10 -3.61
C SER A 61 2.82 -1.39 -3.59
N THR A 62 3.75 -1.52 -4.53
CA THR A 62 4.50 -2.77 -4.78
C THR A 62 5.78 -2.91 -3.97
N SER A 63 6.27 -1.83 -3.35
CA SER A 63 7.50 -1.81 -2.55
C SER A 63 7.58 -2.98 -1.56
N THR A 64 8.75 -3.61 -1.47
CA THR A 64 9.03 -4.71 -0.52
C THR A 64 8.95 -4.27 0.94
N LEU A 65 9.14 -2.97 1.21
CA LEU A 65 9.05 -2.37 2.54
C LEU A 65 7.75 -2.75 3.26
N PHE A 66 6.63 -2.72 2.55
CA PHE A 66 5.31 -2.99 3.11
C PHE A 66 5.03 -4.47 3.41
N SER A 67 5.94 -5.39 3.05
CA SER A 67 5.85 -6.78 3.46
C SER A 67 6.24 -6.99 4.93
N ASN A 68 6.90 -6.02 5.57
CA ASN A 68 7.26 -6.12 6.98
C ASN A 68 6.06 -5.80 7.88
N GLN A 69 5.32 -6.84 8.26
CA GLN A 69 4.14 -6.75 9.13
C GLN A 69 4.47 -6.36 10.57
N GLY A 70 5.75 -6.39 10.99
CA GLY A 70 6.17 -5.83 12.28
C GLY A 70 6.20 -4.29 12.29
N ILE A 71 6.33 -3.66 11.12
CA ILE A 71 6.31 -2.20 10.95
C ILE A 71 4.97 -1.72 10.40
N TYR A 72 4.39 -2.45 9.44
CA TYR A 72 3.16 -2.08 8.74
C TYR A 72 2.03 -3.09 8.99
N ALA A 73 1.72 -3.34 10.28
CA ALA A 73 0.75 -4.35 10.70
C ALA A 73 -0.68 -4.13 10.19
N ASN A 74 -1.05 -2.87 9.92
CA ASN A 74 -2.36 -2.48 9.39
C ASN A 74 -2.41 -2.42 7.86
N PHE A 75 -1.37 -2.89 7.16
CA PHE A 75 -1.29 -2.81 5.71
C PHE A 75 -1.52 -4.16 5.02
N ALA A 76 -2.42 -4.15 4.04
CA ALA A 76 -2.60 -5.22 3.07
C ALA A 76 -2.54 -4.65 1.65
N ARG A 77 -2.34 -5.50 0.64
CA ARG A 77 -2.37 -5.08 -0.77
C ARG A 77 -2.94 -6.15 -1.68
N SER A 78 -3.58 -5.71 -2.75
CA SER A 78 -4.10 -6.58 -3.82
C SER A 78 -3.08 -6.85 -4.92
N VAL A 79 -1.97 -6.11 -4.94
CA VAL A 79 -0.89 -6.25 -5.92
C VAL A 79 0.30 -7.03 -5.33
N PRO A 80 1.05 -7.77 -6.15
CA PRO A 80 2.24 -8.47 -5.68
C PRO A 80 3.33 -7.49 -5.24
N SER A 81 4.21 -7.96 -4.36
CA SER A 81 5.44 -7.25 -4.00
C SER A 81 6.42 -7.24 -5.17
N ASP A 82 7.30 -6.24 -5.23
CA ASP A 82 8.46 -6.24 -6.13
C ASP A 82 9.35 -7.49 -5.92
N ALA A 83 9.34 -8.10 -4.72
CA ALA A 83 10.03 -9.37 -4.46
C ALA A 83 9.56 -10.51 -5.38
N VAL A 84 8.26 -10.59 -5.66
CA VAL A 84 7.69 -11.63 -6.54
C VAL A 84 8.20 -11.44 -7.98
N MET A 85 8.37 -10.19 -8.42
CA MET A 85 8.96 -9.91 -9.73
C MET A 85 10.43 -10.33 -9.79
N VAL A 86 11.19 -10.11 -8.72
CA VAL A 86 12.61 -10.53 -8.63
C VAL A 86 12.71 -12.06 -8.66
N GLU A 87 11.86 -12.77 -7.92
CA GLU A 87 11.79 -14.24 -7.94
C GLU A 87 11.48 -14.77 -9.35
N ALA A 88 10.51 -14.17 -10.03
CA ALA A 88 10.17 -14.53 -11.41
C ALA A 88 11.33 -14.28 -12.38
N LEU A 89 12.06 -13.17 -12.22
CA LEU A 89 13.24 -12.89 -13.04
C LEU A 89 14.34 -13.92 -12.80
N ILE A 90 14.59 -14.30 -11.53
CA ILE A 90 15.56 -15.35 -11.18
C ILE A 90 15.17 -16.67 -11.84
N ALA A 91 13.90 -17.09 -11.72
CA ALA A 91 13.41 -18.31 -12.35
C ALA A 91 13.59 -18.29 -13.88
N PHE A 92 13.29 -17.14 -14.50
CA PHE A 92 13.52 -16.96 -15.94
C PHE A 92 15.00 -17.06 -16.32
N MET A 93 15.91 -16.43 -15.57
CA MET A 93 17.35 -16.51 -15.83
C MET A 93 17.88 -17.94 -15.71
N HIS A 94 17.36 -18.72 -14.77
CA HIS A 94 17.67 -20.14 -14.64
C HIS A 94 17.24 -20.95 -15.86
N GLU A 95 16.02 -20.73 -16.36
CA GLU A 95 15.52 -21.39 -17.58
C GLU A 95 16.36 -21.03 -18.81
N MET A 96 16.78 -19.77 -18.92
CA MET A 96 17.61 -19.29 -20.03
C MET A 96 19.10 -19.65 -19.89
N GLN A 97 19.50 -20.33 -18.80
CA GLN A 97 20.89 -20.66 -18.47
C GLN A 97 21.84 -19.45 -18.49
N TRP A 98 21.35 -18.27 -18.13
CA TRP A 98 22.17 -17.06 -18.08
C TRP A 98 23.17 -17.14 -16.93
N LYS A 99 24.47 -16.98 -17.25
CA LYS A 99 25.58 -17.06 -16.29
C LYS A 99 26.10 -15.69 -15.86
N GLN A 100 25.66 -14.62 -16.53
CA GLN A 100 26.02 -13.23 -16.29
C GLN A 100 24.79 -12.36 -16.55
N ILE A 101 24.62 -11.31 -15.74
CA ILE A 101 23.51 -10.35 -15.79
C ILE A 101 24.08 -8.98 -16.15
#